data_AF-L8HUJ0-F1
#
_entry.id   AF-L8HUJ0-F1
#
_cell.length_a   1.000
_cell.length_b   1.000
_cell.length_c   1.000
_cell.angle_alpha   90.00
_cell.angle_beta   90.00
_cell.angle_gamma   90.00
#
_symmetry.space_group_name_H-M   'P 1'
#
loop_
_entity.id
_entity.type
_entity.pdbx_description
1 polymer ?
#
loop_
_entity_poly.entity_id
_entity_poly.type
_entity_poly.pdbx_seq_one_letter_code
_entity_poly.pdbx_strand_id
1 'polypeptide(L)'
;LLSQGELLRKQKWCYFHSKWNVLELAIILASWSALAVFVKRTVLVERDLQRYRKHGEEGISFSETAAADAALGYILAFLVLLSTVKLWHLFRLNPKMNMITSALRRAWGDISGFIVVILIMLLAYSIASNLIFGWKLRSYKTLFDAAETMISLQLGIFNYEEVLDYSPLLGSFLIGSCIIFVTFVVLNLFISVILVAFNEEQKYYQLSEEGEIVDLLLMKILSFLGIKCKRQEPGSSSEQP
;
A
#
# COMPACT_ATOMS: atom_id res chain seq x y z
N LEU A 1 -4.28 -5.24 35.32
CA LEU A 1 -5.25 -6.11 34.62
C LEU A 1 -6.70 -5.79 34.99
N LEU A 2 -7.05 -5.62 36.26
CA LEU A 2 -8.43 -5.24 36.67
C LEU A 2 -8.85 -3.80 36.30
N SER A 3 -7.96 -2.81 36.31
CA SER A 3 -8.31 -1.43 35.91
C SER A 3 -8.50 -1.24 34.39
N GLN A 4 -7.95 -2.13 33.57
CA GLN A 4 -8.17 -2.15 32.11
C GLN A 4 -9.57 -2.69 31.76
N GLY A 5 -10.19 -3.49 32.64
CA GLY A 5 -11.51 -4.09 32.43
C GLY A 5 -12.67 -3.11 32.59
N GLU A 6 -12.55 -2.11 33.45
CA GLU A 6 -13.62 -1.12 33.67
C GLU A 6 -13.68 -0.05 32.57
N LEU A 7 -12.54 0.35 32.01
CA LEU A 7 -12.47 1.24 30.83
C LEU A 7 -13.11 0.58 29.59
N LEU A 8 -12.99 -0.74 29.46
CA LEU A 8 -13.60 -1.55 28.39
C LEU A 8 -15.14 -1.57 28.43
N ARG A 9 -15.75 -1.30 29.59
CA ARG A 9 -17.21 -1.39 29.78
C ARG A 9 -17.92 -0.07 29.52
N LYS A 10 -17.27 1.08 29.78
CA LYS A 10 -17.84 2.42 29.51
C LYS A 10 -17.61 2.92 28.08
N GLN A 11 -16.67 2.34 27.33
CA GLN A 11 -16.26 2.86 26.01
C GLN A 11 -16.71 1.98 24.83
N LYS A 12 -17.64 1.04 25.04
CA LYS A 12 -18.03 0.03 24.04
C LYS A 12 -18.51 0.57 22.69
N TRP A 13 -19.09 1.76 22.63
CA TRP A 13 -19.64 2.29 21.37
C TRP A 13 -18.70 3.24 20.61
N CYS A 14 -17.91 4.06 21.30
CA CYS A 14 -16.89 4.91 20.66
C CYS A 14 -15.66 4.10 20.20
N TYR A 15 -15.35 2.98 20.87
CA TYR A 15 -14.26 2.10 20.46
C TYR A 15 -14.53 1.50 19.07
N PHE A 16 -15.75 1.02 18.79
CA PHE A 16 -16.10 0.47 17.46
C PHE A 16 -16.16 1.51 16.34
N HIS A 17 -16.20 2.81 16.65
CA HIS A 17 -16.24 3.86 15.63
C HIS A 17 -14.83 4.29 15.15
N SER A 18 -13.78 3.99 15.93
CA SER A 18 -12.40 4.21 15.49
C SER A 18 -11.97 3.10 14.54
N LYS A 19 -11.68 3.45 13.28
CA LYS A 19 -11.22 2.53 12.23
C LYS A 19 -10.05 1.63 12.69
N TRP A 20 -9.25 2.11 13.64
CA TRP A 20 -8.05 1.44 14.12
C TRP A 20 -8.31 0.31 15.10
N ASN A 21 -9.26 0.41 16.05
CA ASN A 21 -9.53 -0.76 16.87
C ASN A 21 -10.59 -1.70 16.30
N VAL A 22 -11.25 -1.37 15.19
CA VAL A 22 -11.87 -2.40 14.34
C VAL A 22 -10.77 -3.28 13.71
N LEU A 23 -9.66 -2.67 13.25
CA LEU A 23 -8.48 -3.41 12.77
C LEU A 23 -7.87 -4.28 13.88
N GLU A 24 -7.71 -3.74 15.09
CA GLU A 24 -7.20 -4.54 16.22
C GLU A 24 -8.11 -5.71 16.58
N LEU A 25 -9.43 -5.48 16.60
CA LEU A 25 -10.41 -6.53 16.86
C LEU A 25 -10.39 -7.62 15.77
N ALA A 26 -10.22 -7.22 14.50
CA ALA A 26 -10.06 -8.16 13.38
C ALA A 26 -8.80 -9.01 13.51
N ILE A 27 -7.66 -8.43 13.92
CA ILE A 27 -6.41 -9.16 14.16
C ILE A 27 -6.59 -10.18 15.29
N ILE A 28 -7.23 -9.78 16.39
CA ILE A 28 -7.47 -10.68 17.54
C ILE A 28 -8.37 -11.85 17.15
N LEU A 29 -9.47 -11.58 16.45
CA LEU A 29 -10.39 -12.62 15.97
C LEU A 29 -9.71 -13.57 14.97
N ALA A 30 -8.94 -13.02 14.02
CA ALA A 30 -8.18 -13.82 13.06
C ALA A 30 -7.14 -14.71 13.78
N SER A 31 -6.45 -14.18 14.77
CA SER A 31 -5.44 -14.91 15.56
C SER A 31 -6.08 -16.05 16.36
N TRP A 32 -7.23 -15.82 16.98
CA TRP A 32 -7.98 -16.85 17.69
C TRP A 32 -8.51 -17.94 16.74
N SER A 33 -8.97 -17.55 15.55
CA SER A 33 -9.40 -18.49 14.52
C SER A 33 -8.24 -19.36 14.01
N ALA A 34 -7.07 -18.77 13.78
CA ALA A 34 -5.87 -19.48 13.38
C ALA A 34 -5.44 -20.49 14.46
N LEU A 35 -5.45 -20.09 15.73
CA LEU A 35 -5.13 -20.97 16.85
C LEU A 35 -6.12 -22.14 16.94
N ALA A 36 -7.43 -21.88 16.81
CA ALA A 36 -8.45 -22.92 16.84
C ALA A 36 -8.28 -23.95 15.71
N VAL A 37 -7.97 -23.48 14.49
CA VAL A 37 -7.74 -24.37 13.35
C VAL A 37 -6.41 -25.11 13.49
N PHE A 38 -5.36 -24.48 14.02
CA PHE A 38 -4.09 -25.16 14.33
C PHE A 38 -4.27 -26.29 15.34
N VAL A 39 -4.99 -26.04 16.44
CA VAL A 39 -5.31 -27.07 17.44
C VAL A 39 -6.14 -28.19 16.82
N LYS A 40 -7.17 -27.86 16.01
CA LYS A 40 -7.96 -28.87 15.29
C LYS A 40 -7.09 -29.72 14.36
N ARG A 41 -6.17 -29.11 13.60
CA ARG A 41 -5.22 -29.81 12.73
C ARG A 41 -4.34 -30.76 13.53
N THR A 42 -3.76 -30.31 14.64
CA THR A 42 -2.91 -31.17 15.49
C THR A 42 -3.69 -32.35 16.08
N VAL A 43 -4.94 -32.13 16.50
CA VAL A 43 -5.81 -33.21 17.00
C VAL A 43 -6.22 -34.17 15.88
N LEU A 44 -6.53 -33.68 14.67
CA LEU A 44 -6.87 -34.51 13.52
C LEU A 44 -5.68 -35.39 13.11
N VAL A 45 -4.48 -34.80 12.99
CA VAL A 45 -3.25 -35.49 12.64
C VAL A 45 -2.94 -36.60 13.64
N GLU A 46 -3.08 -36.35 14.95
CA GLU A 46 -2.85 -37.37 15.97
C GLU A 46 -3.89 -38.51 15.90
N ARG A 47 -5.17 -38.19 15.64
CA ARG A 47 -6.23 -39.20 15.47
C ARG A 47 -6.06 -40.03 14.22
N ASP A 48 -5.62 -39.41 13.13
CA ASP A 48 -5.37 -40.10 11.86
C ASP A 48 -4.11 -40.96 11.93
N LEU A 49 -3.05 -40.51 12.63
CA LEU A 49 -1.85 -41.30 12.91
C LEU A 49 -2.17 -42.52 13.79
N GLN A 50 -3.05 -42.36 14.79
CA GLN A 50 -3.49 -43.47 15.65
C GLN A 50 -4.42 -44.45 14.93
N ARG A 51 -5.29 -43.98 14.01
CA ARG A 51 -6.11 -44.88 13.17
C ARG A 51 -5.25 -45.65 12.16
N TYR A 52 -4.30 -44.98 11.51
CA TYR A 52 -3.36 -45.62 10.59
C TYR A 52 -2.50 -46.70 11.28
N ARG A 53 -2.04 -46.44 12.51
CA ARG A 53 -1.35 -47.46 13.34
C ARG A 53 -2.22 -48.65 13.72
N LYS A 54 -3.55 -48.50 13.79
CA LYS A 54 -4.48 -49.55 14.24
C LYS A 54 -5.11 -50.35 13.11
N HIS A 55 -5.35 -49.76 11.94
CA HIS A 55 -5.93 -50.42 10.78
C HIS A 55 -5.14 -49.97 9.55
N GLY A 56 -4.20 -50.81 9.11
CA GLY A 56 -3.15 -50.46 8.17
C GLY A 56 -3.57 -50.18 6.72
N GLU A 57 -4.85 -50.25 6.34
CA GLU A 57 -5.27 -50.07 4.93
C GLU A 57 -6.70 -49.51 4.78
N GLU A 58 -7.00 -48.33 5.31
CA GLU A 58 -8.13 -47.52 4.82
C GLU A 58 -7.62 -46.14 4.41
N GLY A 59 -7.73 -45.84 3.11
CA GLY A 59 -7.26 -44.59 2.51
C GLY A 59 -7.91 -43.38 3.17
N ILE A 60 -7.16 -42.71 4.05
CA ILE A 60 -7.58 -41.45 4.66
C ILE A 60 -7.67 -40.41 3.53
N SER A 61 -8.83 -39.76 3.43
CA SER A 61 -9.09 -38.73 2.44
C SER A 61 -8.23 -37.50 2.72
N PHE A 62 -7.03 -37.44 2.12
CA PHE A 62 -6.10 -36.31 2.19
C PHE A 62 -6.71 -34.98 1.73
N SER A 63 -7.88 -35.00 1.08
CA SER A 63 -8.60 -33.82 0.61
C SER A 63 -9.12 -32.95 1.76
N GLU A 64 -9.60 -33.53 2.86
CA GLU A 64 -10.06 -32.76 4.03
C GLU A 64 -8.88 -32.10 4.76
N THR A 65 -7.76 -32.83 4.90
CA THR A 65 -6.52 -32.30 5.47
C THR A 65 -5.93 -31.20 4.61
N ALA A 66 -5.91 -31.37 3.28
CA ALA A 66 -5.46 -30.35 2.34
C ALA A 66 -6.37 -29.11 2.34
N ALA A 67 -7.69 -29.27 2.44
CA ALA A 67 -8.62 -28.15 2.54
C ALA A 67 -8.45 -27.37 3.84
N ALA A 68 -8.21 -28.07 4.97
CA ALA A 68 -7.92 -27.42 6.25
C ALA A 68 -6.57 -26.67 6.23
N ASP A 69 -5.55 -27.22 5.57
CA ASP A 69 -4.25 -26.59 5.40
C ASP A 69 -4.33 -25.35 4.49
N ALA A 70 -5.10 -25.42 3.40
CA ALA A 70 -5.37 -24.27 2.54
C ALA A 70 -6.13 -23.17 3.29
N ALA A 71 -7.16 -23.52 4.07
CA ALA A 71 -7.89 -22.58 4.91
C ALA A 71 -6.99 -21.89 5.94
N LEU A 72 -6.07 -22.65 6.57
CA LEU A 72 -5.03 -22.09 7.45
C LEU A 72 -4.13 -21.10 6.70
N GLY A 73 -3.68 -21.47 5.50
CA GLY A 73 -2.87 -20.59 4.65
C GLY A 73 -3.58 -19.27 4.36
N TYR A 74 -4.87 -19.30 4.00
CA TYR A 74 -5.65 -18.08 3.76
C TYR A 74 -5.84 -17.23 5.03
N ILE A 75 -6.13 -17.84 6.18
CA ILE A 75 -6.26 -17.13 7.45
C ILE A 75 -4.94 -16.47 7.85
N LEU A 76 -3.81 -17.18 7.68
CA LEU A 76 -2.48 -16.64 7.95
C LEU A 76 -2.12 -15.51 7.00
N ALA A 77 -2.38 -15.66 5.69
CA ALA A 77 -2.15 -14.60 4.71
C ALA A 77 -2.96 -13.34 5.06
N PHE A 78 -4.22 -13.50 5.46
CA PHE A 78 -5.08 -12.40 5.91
C PHE A 78 -4.54 -11.75 7.19
N LEU A 79 -4.07 -12.54 8.16
CA LEU A 79 -3.48 -12.05 9.40
C LEU A 79 -2.19 -11.27 9.14
N VAL A 80 -1.33 -11.77 8.26
CA VAL A 80 -0.10 -11.08 7.83
C VAL A 80 -0.46 -9.75 7.18
N LEU A 81 -1.45 -9.73 6.28
CA LEU A 81 -1.92 -8.51 5.63
C LEU A 81 -2.41 -7.47 6.66
N LEU A 82 -3.25 -7.86 7.62
CA LEU A 82 -3.71 -6.96 8.68
C LEU A 82 -2.56 -6.47 9.57
N SER A 83 -1.60 -7.33 9.88
CA SER A 83 -0.41 -7.00 10.67
C SER A 83 0.48 -5.99 9.93
N THR A 84 0.65 -6.14 8.62
CA THR A 84 1.36 -5.17 7.77
C THR A 84 0.66 -3.82 7.76
N VAL A 85 -0.67 -3.77 7.71
CA VAL A 85 -1.43 -2.51 7.83
C VAL A 85 -1.21 -1.85 9.20
N LYS A 86 -1.22 -2.64 10.29
CA LYS A 86 -0.92 -2.13 11.64
C LYS A 86 0.51 -1.59 11.74
N LEU A 87 1.47 -2.28 11.13
CA LEU A 87 2.87 -1.84 11.05
C LEU A 87 2.97 -0.50 10.32
N TRP A 88 2.29 -0.35 9.18
CA TRP A 88 2.24 0.92 8.44
C TRP A 88 1.69 2.06 9.29
N HIS A 89 0.64 1.80 10.06
CA HIS A 89 0.08 2.79 10.99
C HIS A 89 1.07 3.21 12.08
N LEU A 90 1.74 2.25 12.71
CA LEU A 90 2.80 2.53 13.69
C LEU A 90 3.92 3.36 13.05
N PHE A 91 4.27 3.05 11.81
CA PHE A 91 5.29 3.77 11.07
C PHE A 91 4.90 5.22 10.75
N ARG A 92 3.59 5.49 10.58
CA ARG A 92 3.06 6.86 10.39
C ARG A 92 3.18 7.74 11.65
N LEU A 93 3.41 7.16 12.83
CA LEU A 93 3.70 7.95 14.05
C LEU A 93 5.09 8.58 14.00
N ASN A 94 5.97 8.12 13.08
CA ASN A 94 7.25 8.77 12.84
C ASN A 94 7.01 10.08 12.05
N PRO A 95 7.45 11.25 12.57
CA PRO A 95 7.22 12.54 11.92
C PRO A 95 7.74 12.59 10.48
N LYS A 96 8.84 11.88 10.16
CA LYS A 96 9.36 11.81 8.79
C LYS A 96 8.39 11.14 7.81
N MET A 97 7.73 10.06 8.23
CA MET A 97 6.78 9.33 7.38
C MET A 97 5.43 10.04 7.26
N ASN A 98 5.00 10.73 8.33
CA ASN A 98 3.80 11.55 8.30
C ASN A 98 3.95 12.73 7.34
N MET A 99 5.14 13.33 7.26
CA MET A 99 5.47 14.38 6.29
C MET A 99 5.36 13.88 4.85
N ILE A 100 6.00 12.74 4.51
CA ILE A 100 5.92 12.11 3.18
C ILE A 100 4.46 11.76 2.83
N THR A 101 3.70 11.21 3.77
CA THR A 101 2.29 10.85 3.55
C THR A 101 1.42 12.09 3.31
N SER A 102 1.74 13.21 3.98
CA SER A 102 1.01 14.47 3.83
C SER A 102 1.33 15.15 2.50
N ALA A 103 2.60 15.14 2.09
CA ALA A 103 3.05 15.61 0.77
C ALA A 103 2.38 14.78 -0.35
N LEU A 104 2.39 13.45 -0.25
CA LEU A 104 1.74 12.57 -1.21
C LEU A 104 0.22 12.78 -1.26
N ARG A 105 -0.43 12.99 -0.11
CA ARG A 105 -1.86 13.31 -0.05
C ARG A 105 -2.18 14.65 -0.72
N ARG A 106 -1.28 15.62 -0.62
CA ARG A 106 -1.43 16.94 -1.24
C ARG A 106 -1.21 16.87 -2.75
N ALA A 107 -0.23 16.08 -3.20
CA ALA A 107 0.05 15.77 -4.59
C ALA A 107 -0.97 14.79 -5.24
N TRP A 108 -1.80 14.14 -4.42
CA TRP A 108 -2.70 13.08 -4.88
C TRP A 108 -3.68 13.53 -5.96
N GLY A 109 -4.10 14.80 -5.93
CA GLY A 109 -4.98 15.37 -6.95
C GLY A 109 -4.38 15.19 -8.35
N ASP A 110 -3.16 15.66 -8.55
CA ASP A 110 -2.46 15.60 -9.83
C ASP A 110 -2.07 14.16 -10.21
N ILE A 111 -1.60 13.38 -9.24
CA ILE A 111 -1.21 11.96 -9.43
C ILE A 111 -2.40 11.10 -9.84
N SER A 112 -3.57 11.34 -9.26
CA SER A 112 -4.76 10.51 -9.49
C SER A 112 -5.22 10.53 -10.94
N GLY A 113 -5.07 11.67 -11.63
CA GLY A 113 -5.39 11.79 -13.06
C GLY A 113 -4.54 10.84 -13.91
N PHE A 114 -3.22 10.81 -13.69
CA PHE A 114 -2.32 9.90 -14.38
C PHE A 114 -2.60 8.43 -14.07
N ILE A 115 -2.92 8.10 -12.81
CA ILE A 115 -3.28 6.73 -12.43
C ILE A 115 -4.54 6.27 -13.19
N VAL A 116 -5.55 7.13 -13.33
CA VAL A 116 -6.75 6.80 -14.09
C VAL A 116 -6.42 6.55 -15.57
N VAL A 117 -5.56 7.37 -16.17
CA VAL A 117 -5.11 7.16 -17.56
C VAL A 117 -4.37 5.82 -17.70
N ILE A 118 -3.47 5.49 -16.77
CA ILE A 118 -2.76 4.21 -16.75
C ILE A 118 -3.75 3.04 -16.67
N LEU A 119 -4.74 3.12 -15.78
CA LEU A 119 -5.74 2.06 -15.61
C LEU A 119 -6.60 1.87 -16.86
N ILE A 120 -7.05 2.96 -17.49
CA ILE A 120 -7.83 2.91 -18.73
C ILE A 120 -7.00 2.27 -19.86
N MET A 121 -5.74 2.69 -20.01
CA MET A 121 -4.83 2.13 -21.00
C MET A 121 -4.58 0.64 -20.76
N LEU A 122 -4.27 0.27 -19.51
CA LEU A 122 -4.05 -1.12 -19.12
C LEU A 122 -5.27 -1.98 -19.42
N LEU A 123 -6.48 -1.51 -19.09
CA LEU A 123 -7.73 -2.21 -19.39
C LEU A 123 -7.98 -2.33 -20.89
N ALA A 124 -7.74 -1.26 -21.66
CA ALA A 124 -7.91 -1.28 -23.11
C ALA A 124 -6.99 -2.32 -23.77
N TYR A 125 -5.70 -2.33 -23.42
CA TYR A 125 -4.73 -3.31 -23.91
C TYR A 125 -5.03 -4.74 -23.41
N SER A 126 -5.52 -4.89 -22.19
CA SER A 126 -5.93 -6.19 -21.64
C SER A 126 -7.14 -6.77 -22.38
N ILE A 127 -8.14 -5.94 -22.70
CA ILE A 127 -9.31 -6.35 -23.48
C ILE A 127 -8.90 -6.71 -24.91
N ALA A 128 -8.08 -5.88 -25.55
CA ALA A 128 -7.61 -6.11 -26.92
C ALA A 128 -6.79 -7.42 -27.02
N SER A 129 -5.87 -7.64 -26.10
CA SER A 129 -5.05 -8.86 -26.07
C SER A 129 -5.85 -10.10 -25.66
N ASN A 130 -6.81 -9.98 -24.75
CA ASN A 130 -7.75 -11.07 -24.44
C ASN A 130 -8.56 -11.49 -25.67
N LEU A 131 -9.06 -10.52 -26.45
CA LEU A 131 -9.82 -10.80 -27.67
C LEU A 131 -8.96 -11.46 -28.76
N ILE A 132 -7.72 -10.99 -28.95
CA ILE A 132 -6.84 -11.45 -30.03
C ILE A 132 -6.14 -12.77 -29.68
N PHE A 133 -5.68 -12.92 -28.44
CA PHE A 133 -4.82 -14.02 -28.00
C PHE A 133 -5.48 -14.97 -27.01
N GLY A 134 -6.57 -14.58 -26.35
CA GLY A 134 -7.18 -15.35 -25.25
C GLY A 134 -7.76 -16.71 -25.63
N TRP A 135 -8.01 -16.94 -26.93
CA TRP A 135 -8.45 -18.24 -27.46
C TRP A 135 -7.32 -19.27 -27.52
N LYS A 136 -6.06 -18.81 -27.59
CA LYS A 136 -4.89 -19.67 -27.83
C LYS A 136 -3.93 -19.69 -26.65
N LEU A 137 -3.69 -18.53 -26.04
CA LEU A 137 -2.74 -18.35 -24.94
C LEU A 137 -3.47 -18.30 -23.60
N ARG A 138 -3.04 -19.14 -22.66
CA ARG A 138 -3.60 -19.17 -21.30
C ARG A 138 -3.39 -17.85 -20.56
N SER A 139 -2.26 -17.19 -20.77
CA SER A 139 -1.92 -15.90 -20.15
C SER A 139 -2.89 -14.77 -20.54
N TYR A 140 -3.61 -14.92 -21.65
CA TYR A 140 -4.58 -13.93 -22.10
C TYR A 140 -6.02 -14.43 -21.99
N LYS A 141 -6.29 -15.55 -21.30
CA LYS A 141 -7.60 -16.20 -21.31
C LYS A 141 -8.69 -15.39 -20.63
N THR A 142 -8.40 -14.81 -19.47
CA THR A 142 -9.31 -13.89 -18.77
C THR A 142 -8.78 -12.46 -18.83
N LEU A 143 -9.66 -11.50 -18.58
CA LEU A 143 -9.25 -10.09 -18.50
C LEU A 143 -8.24 -9.84 -17.37
N PHE A 144 -8.35 -10.57 -16.26
CA PHE A 144 -7.40 -10.47 -15.15
C PHE A 144 -6.04 -11.07 -15.52
N ASP A 145 -6.02 -12.25 -16.14
CA ASP A 145 -4.77 -12.88 -16.61
C ASP A 145 -4.09 -11.99 -17.66
N ALA A 146 -4.87 -11.41 -18.58
CA ALA A 146 -4.37 -10.48 -19.59
C ALA A 146 -3.83 -9.19 -18.96
N ALA A 147 -4.50 -8.65 -17.93
CA ALA A 147 -4.01 -7.47 -17.20
C ALA A 147 -2.73 -7.75 -16.42
N GLU A 148 -2.64 -8.90 -15.74
CA GLU A 148 -1.41 -9.35 -15.09
C GLU A 148 -0.27 -9.50 -16.10
N THR A 149 -0.58 -10.05 -17.27
CA THR A 149 0.37 -10.20 -18.37
C THR A 149 0.86 -8.84 -18.87
N MET A 150 -0.03 -7.86 -19.05
CA MET A 150 0.34 -6.49 -19.46
C MET A 150 1.21 -5.78 -18.42
N ILE A 151 0.93 -5.98 -17.12
CA ILE A 151 1.79 -5.44 -16.05
C ILE A 151 3.15 -6.13 -16.07
N SER A 152 3.19 -7.45 -16.22
CA SER A 152 4.42 -8.25 -16.29
C SER A 152 5.28 -7.87 -17.49
N LEU A 153 4.64 -7.54 -18.62
CA LEU A 153 5.28 -7.00 -19.81
C LEU A 153 5.95 -5.65 -19.52
N GLN A 154 5.28 -4.77 -18.79
CA GLN A 154 5.85 -3.46 -18.40
C GLN A 154 7.04 -3.59 -17.44
N LEU A 155 7.07 -4.63 -16.61
CA LEU A 155 8.18 -4.96 -15.72
C LEU A 155 9.35 -5.67 -16.45
N GLY A 156 9.16 -6.08 -17.71
CA GLY A 156 10.17 -6.77 -18.51
C GLY A 156 10.38 -8.24 -18.15
N ILE A 157 9.50 -8.83 -17.33
CA ILE A 157 9.63 -10.22 -16.85
C ILE A 157 8.83 -11.22 -17.70
N PHE A 158 8.15 -10.77 -18.75
CA PHE A 158 7.24 -11.58 -19.54
C PHE A 158 7.88 -12.14 -20.82
N ASN A 159 7.51 -13.38 -21.19
CA ASN A 159 7.96 -14.03 -22.41
C ASN A 159 7.11 -13.60 -23.62
N TYR A 160 7.51 -12.50 -24.25
CA TYR A 160 6.86 -11.97 -25.44
C TYR A 160 7.08 -12.83 -26.70
N GLU A 161 8.05 -13.74 -26.69
CA GLU A 161 8.37 -14.60 -27.84
C GLU A 161 7.17 -15.47 -28.24
N GLU A 162 6.40 -15.98 -27.28
CA GLU A 162 5.22 -16.82 -27.55
C GLU A 162 4.11 -16.05 -28.32
N VAL A 163 4.00 -14.74 -28.08
CA VAL A 163 3.03 -13.86 -28.76
C VAL A 163 3.54 -13.50 -30.16
N LEU A 164 4.85 -13.26 -30.29
CA LEU A 164 5.51 -12.94 -31.55
C LEU A 164 5.56 -14.14 -32.51
N ASP A 165 5.74 -15.36 -32.01
CA ASP A 165 5.71 -16.59 -32.81
C ASP A 165 4.32 -16.85 -33.40
N TYR A 166 3.26 -16.53 -32.66
CA TYR A 166 1.89 -16.74 -33.14
C TYR A 166 1.47 -15.70 -34.21
N SER A 167 1.76 -14.42 -33.97
CA SER A 167 1.38 -13.35 -34.89
C SER A 167 2.37 -12.20 -34.78
N PRO A 168 3.49 -12.24 -35.53
CA PRO A 168 4.60 -11.32 -35.32
C PRO A 168 4.23 -9.86 -35.58
N LEU A 169 3.38 -9.59 -36.57
CA LEU A 169 2.95 -8.22 -36.89
C LEU A 169 2.02 -7.64 -35.82
N LEU A 170 0.94 -8.34 -35.49
CA LEU A 170 -0.06 -7.90 -34.50
C LEU A 170 0.50 -7.91 -33.07
N GLY A 171 1.25 -8.94 -32.72
CA GLY A 171 1.91 -9.08 -31.42
C GLY A 171 2.94 -7.99 -31.19
N SER A 172 3.84 -7.76 -32.16
CA SER A 172 4.85 -6.69 -32.08
C SER A 172 4.20 -5.30 -31.98
N PHE A 173 3.15 -5.05 -32.77
CA PHE A 173 2.43 -3.77 -32.70
C PHE A 173 1.75 -3.56 -31.35
N LEU A 174 1.04 -4.57 -30.82
CA LEU A 174 0.38 -4.47 -29.53
C LEU A 174 1.37 -4.29 -28.38
N ILE A 175 2.39 -5.14 -28.32
CA ILE A 175 3.41 -5.11 -27.27
C ILE A 175 4.22 -3.81 -27.35
N GLY A 176 4.70 -3.46 -28.53
CA GLY A 176 5.50 -2.26 -28.76
C GLY A 176 4.72 -0.98 -28.45
N SER A 177 3.48 -0.87 -28.95
CA SER A 177 2.65 0.30 -28.64
C SER A 177 2.29 0.37 -27.15
N CYS A 178 1.94 -0.75 -26.51
CA CYS A 178 1.66 -0.80 -25.08
C CYS A 178 2.85 -0.29 -24.26
N ILE A 179 4.06 -0.83 -24.50
CA ILE A 179 5.27 -0.42 -23.78
C ILE A 179 5.52 1.08 -23.99
N ILE A 180 5.49 1.57 -25.23
CA ILE A 180 5.78 2.98 -25.52
C ILE A 180 4.76 3.90 -24.83
N PHE A 181 3.46 3.65 -25.01
CA PHE A 181 2.42 4.53 -24.46
C PHE A 181 2.34 4.46 -22.93
N VAL A 182 2.37 3.26 -22.34
CA VAL A 182 2.32 3.11 -20.87
C VAL A 182 3.57 3.72 -20.24
N THR A 183 4.76 3.45 -20.78
CA THR A 183 6.01 4.06 -20.29
C THR A 183 5.97 5.58 -20.40
N PHE A 184 5.46 6.13 -21.51
CA PHE A 184 5.31 7.58 -21.67
C PHE A 184 4.40 8.20 -20.60
N VAL A 185 3.25 7.56 -20.30
CA VAL A 185 2.35 8.05 -19.25
C VAL A 185 3.01 7.93 -17.86
N VAL A 186 3.71 6.83 -17.59
CA VAL A 186 4.44 6.64 -16.33
C VAL A 186 5.56 7.67 -16.15
N LEU A 187 6.27 8.02 -17.22
CA LEU A 187 7.28 9.09 -17.19
C LEU A 187 6.64 10.44 -16.89
N ASN A 188 5.50 10.76 -17.49
CA ASN A 188 4.76 11.99 -17.18
C ASN A 188 4.27 12.03 -15.73
N LEU A 189 3.84 10.89 -15.18
CA LEU A 189 3.53 10.77 -13.75
C LEU A 189 4.77 11.10 -12.90
N PHE A 190 5.93 10.54 -13.23
CA PHE A 190 7.16 10.80 -12.49
C PHE A 190 7.58 12.28 -12.55
N ILE A 191 7.49 12.90 -13.73
CA ILE A 191 7.73 14.34 -13.91
C ILE A 191 6.75 15.16 -13.07
N SER A 192 5.47 14.79 -13.06
CA SER A 192 4.45 15.46 -12.25
C SER A 192 4.76 15.38 -10.76
N VAL A 193 5.13 14.19 -10.25
CA VAL A 193 5.51 14.01 -8.84
C VAL A 193 6.73 14.86 -8.48
N ILE A 194 7.75 14.86 -9.34
CA ILE A 194 8.94 15.71 -9.16
C ILE A 194 8.57 17.18 -9.12
N LEU A 195 7.75 17.65 -10.07
CA LEU A 195 7.32 19.04 -10.15
C LEU A 195 6.53 19.45 -8.90
N VAL A 196 5.68 18.58 -8.38
CA VAL A 196 4.95 18.84 -7.13
C VAL A 196 5.91 18.93 -5.94
N ALA A 197 6.91 18.05 -5.85
CA ALA A 197 7.92 18.11 -4.79
C ALA A 197 8.75 19.41 -4.85
N PHE A 198 9.17 19.84 -6.05
CA PHE A 198 9.89 21.11 -6.22
C PHE A 198 9.03 22.34 -5.93
N ASN A 199 7.76 22.33 -6.35
CA ASN A 199 6.83 23.41 -6.03
C ASN A 199 6.56 23.53 -4.52
N GLU A 200 6.62 22.42 -3.78
CA GLU A 200 6.48 22.43 -2.33
C GLU A 200 7.67 23.11 -1.65
N GLU A 201 8.90 22.80 -2.08
CA GLU A 201 10.12 23.48 -1.61
C GLU A 201 10.11 24.97 -1.96
N GLN A 202 9.75 25.33 -3.21
CA GLN A 202 9.69 26.73 -3.62
C GLN A 202 8.65 27.52 -2.82
N LYS A 203 7.50 26.92 -2.50
CA LYS A 203 6.49 27.54 -1.61
C LYS A 203 7.03 27.78 -0.21
N TYR A 204 7.85 26.86 0.32
CA TYR A 204 8.49 27.04 1.62
C TYR A 204 9.48 28.22 1.61
N TYR A 205 10.31 28.33 0.57
CA TYR A 205 11.21 29.48 0.39
C TYR A 205 10.45 30.80 0.25
N GLN A 206 9.38 30.86 -0.56
CA GLN A 206 8.57 32.08 -0.70
C GLN A 206 7.85 32.48 0.60
N LEU A 207 7.28 31.53 1.34
CA LEU A 207 6.68 31.80 2.66
C LEU A 207 7.71 32.32 3.68
N SER A 208 8.95 31.83 3.63
CA SER A 208 10.04 32.33 4.47
C SER A 208 10.43 33.76 4.10
N GLU A 209 10.53 34.06 2.80
CA GLU A 209 10.88 35.40 2.31
C GLU A 209 9.77 36.41 2.62
N GLU A 210 8.49 36.07 2.38
CA GLU A 210 7.35 36.92 2.75
C GLU A 210 7.27 37.16 4.26
N GLY A 211 7.52 36.14 5.08
CA GLY A 211 7.56 36.27 6.54
C GLY A 211 8.65 37.25 7.01
N GLU A 212 9.84 37.16 6.43
CA GLU A 212 10.95 38.06 6.74
C GLU A 212 10.69 39.50 6.26
N ILE A 213 10.07 39.68 5.09
CA ILE A 213 9.65 41.00 4.59
C ILE A 213 8.58 41.60 5.49
N VAL A 214 7.60 40.83 5.94
CA VAL A 214 6.54 41.29 6.85
C VAL A 214 7.14 41.70 8.20
N ASP A 215 8.07 40.92 8.76
CA ASP A 215 8.78 41.27 9.99
C ASP A 215 9.62 42.55 9.83
N LEU A 216 10.31 42.71 8.70
CA LEU A 216 11.05 43.94 8.39
C LEU A 216 10.14 45.16 8.28
N LEU A 217 8.97 45.03 7.64
CA LEU A 217 7.98 46.10 7.53
C LEU A 217 7.36 46.45 8.88
N LEU A 218 7.00 45.44 9.69
CA LEU A 218 6.50 45.61 11.05
C LEU A 218 7.53 46.31 11.93
N MET A 219 8.80 45.89 11.86
CA MET A 219 9.89 46.50 12.60
C MET A 219 10.09 47.97 12.20
N LYS A 220 9.95 48.29 10.91
CA LYS A 220 10.04 49.69 10.43
C LYS A 220 8.86 50.54 10.91
N ILE A 221 7.63 50.01 10.87
CA ILE A 221 6.43 50.68 11.38
C ILE A 221 6.51 50.89 12.89
N LEU A 222 6.91 49.86 13.65
CA LEU A 222 7.09 49.95 15.10
C LEU A 222 8.19 50.96 15.47
N SER A 223 9.27 51.02 14.68
CA SER A 223 10.33 52.03 14.86
C SER A 223 9.83 53.44 14.57
N PHE A 224 8.93 53.61 13.60
CA PHE A 224 8.33 54.90 13.25
C PHE A 224 7.30 55.36 14.28
N LEU A 225 6.57 54.42 14.91
CA LEU A 225 5.69 54.69 16.05
C LEU A 225 6.45 54.86 17.39
N GLY A 226 7.78 54.81 17.40
CA GLY A 226 8.60 55.06 18.59
C GLY A 226 8.58 53.95 19.64
N ILE A 227 8.02 52.77 19.32
CA ILE A 227 7.99 51.62 20.23
C ILE A 227 9.30 50.85 20.06
N LYS A 228 10.21 50.99 21.03
CA LYS A 228 11.49 50.27 21.05
C LYS A 228 11.24 48.79 21.45
N CYS A 229 10.93 47.92 20.49
CA CYS A 229 10.90 46.48 20.72
C CYS A 229 12.33 45.97 21.00
N LYS A 230 12.60 45.58 22.24
CA LYS A 230 13.84 44.92 22.64
C LYS A 230 13.75 43.46 22.19
N ARG A 231 14.53 43.07 21.19
CA ARG A 231 14.66 41.66 20.75
C ARG A 231 15.24 40.87 21.92
N GLN A 232 14.48 39.91 22.45
CA GLN A 232 14.97 38.98 23.46
C GLN A 232 15.61 37.81 22.70
N GLU A 233 16.94 37.79 22.64
CA GLU A 233 17.68 36.63 22.13
C GLU A 233 17.50 35.45 23.09
N PRO A 234 17.24 34.22 22.59
CA PRO A 234 17.36 33.03 23.42
C PRO A 234 18.85 32.79 23.70
N GLY A 235 19.20 32.75 24.99
CA GLY A 235 20.56 32.91 25.48
C GLY A 235 21.60 31.98 24.85
N SER A 236 22.68 32.59 24.38
CA SER A 236 23.99 31.94 24.36
C SER A 236 24.50 31.83 25.80
N SER A 237 24.50 30.63 26.36
CA SER A 237 25.43 30.31 27.46
C SER A 237 26.83 30.29 26.87
N SER A 238 27.53 31.42 26.95
CA SER A 238 28.97 31.51 26.78
C SER A 238 29.66 30.82 27.97
N GLU A 239 30.60 29.94 27.60
CA GLU A 239 31.62 29.32 28.43
C GLU A 239 32.37 30.29 29.35
N GLN A 240 33.00 29.73 30.39
CA GLN A 240 34.43 29.85 30.77
C GLN A 240 34.61 29.85 32.30
N PRO A 241 35.81 29.53 32.83
CA PRO A 241 36.83 28.56 32.43
C PRO A 241 37.01 27.43 33.47
#